data_AF-A0A951HT91-F1
#
_entry.id   AF-A0A951HT91-F1
#
_cell.length_a   1.000
_cell.length_b   1.000
_cell.length_c   1.000
_cell.angle_alpha   90.00
_cell.angle_beta   90.00
_cell.angle_gamma   90.00
#
_symmetry.space_group_name_H-M   'P 1'
#
loop_
_entity.id
_entity.type
_entity.pdbx_description
1 polymer ?
#
loop_
_entity_poly.entity_id
_entity_poly.type
_entity_poly.pdbx_seq_one_letter_code
_entity_poly.pdbx_strand_id
1 'polypeptide(L)'
;MKRYFFHLKKGHETIIDPRGETFASKQDAYDHGVAVIQELMRYRELASRSWQLEICDEDRCVQCRLLFASYDPALEKVPPQVRRTVEIVSHSRASLSDTIAALNRSLLEVKATLARANNMPFLATYEGQRVEQ
;
A
#
# COMPACT_ATOMS: atom_id res chain seq x y z
N MET A 1 15.55 -11.59 16.03
CA MET A 1 15.01 -11.50 14.66
C MET A 1 13.50 -11.45 14.74
N LYS A 2 12.85 -10.69 13.86
CA LYS A 2 11.39 -10.54 13.78
C LYS A 2 10.95 -10.65 12.33
N ARG A 3 9.73 -11.14 12.10
CA ARG A 3 9.13 -11.18 10.77
C ARG A 3 8.47 -9.85 10.44
N TYR A 4 8.70 -9.39 9.21
CA TYR A 4 8.08 -8.20 8.65
C TYR A 4 7.36 -8.57 7.35
N PHE A 5 6.26 -7.88 7.06
CA PHE A 5 5.45 -8.10 5.88
C PHE A 5 5.46 -6.86 4.99
N PHE A 6 5.49 -7.05 3.68
CA PHE A 6 5.64 -5.96 2.71
C PHE A 6 4.41 -5.88 1.82
N HIS A 7 3.50 -4.96 2.14
CA HIS A 7 2.24 -4.79 1.41
C HIS A 7 2.38 -3.69 0.37
N LEU A 8 2.10 -4.01 -0.89
CA LEU A 8 2.18 -3.05 -1.98
C LEU A 8 0.82 -2.40 -2.23
N LYS A 9 0.73 -1.09 -1.96
CA LYS A 9 -0.43 -0.26 -2.31
C LYS A 9 -0.29 0.32 -3.71
N LYS A 10 -1.18 -0.09 -4.60
CA LYS A 10 -1.24 0.30 -6.01
C LYS A 10 -2.59 0.96 -6.31
N GLY A 11 -2.69 2.25 -6.03
CA GLY A 11 -3.95 2.97 -6.21
C GLY A 11 -5.03 2.41 -5.28
N HIS A 12 -6.07 1.79 -5.85
CA HIS A 12 -7.18 1.19 -5.07
C HIS A 12 -6.93 -0.26 -4.67
N GLU A 13 -5.89 -0.90 -5.21
CA GLU A 13 -5.55 -2.30 -4.97
C GLU A 13 -4.43 -2.39 -3.93
N THR A 14 -4.53 -3.33 -2.99
CA THR A 14 -3.42 -3.67 -2.07
C THR A 14 -3.00 -5.11 -2.28
N ILE A 15 -1.76 -5.32 -2.71
CA ILE A 15 -1.17 -6.65 -2.85
C ILE A 15 -0.56 -7.02 -1.50
N ILE A 16 -1.16 -8.00 -0.85
CA ILE A 16 -0.74 -8.49 0.46
C ILE A 16 0.39 -9.50 0.30
N ASP A 17 1.43 -9.32 1.11
CA ASP A 17 2.47 -10.32 1.35
C ASP A 17 2.02 -11.24 2.51
N PRO A 18 1.62 -12.49 2.23
CA PRO A 18 1.10 -13.37 3.25
C PRO A 18 2.21 -14.01 4.08
N ARG A 19 3.45 -14.06 3.57
CA ARG A 19 4.54 -14.84 4.16
C ARG A 19 5.45 -13.97 5.02
N GLY A 20 5.76 -12.77 4.56
CA GLY A 20 6.77 -11.93 5.19
C GLY A 20 8.17 -12.51 5.09
N GLU A 21 9.14 -11.71 5.53
CA GLU A 21 10.54 -12.10 5.67
C GLU A 21 11.08 -11.76 7.04
N THR A 22 12.12 -12.46 7.47
CA THR A 22 12.69 -12.32 8.81
C THR A 22 13.94 -11.46 8.78
N PHE A 23 13.96 -10.42 9.60
CA PHE A 23 15.07 -9.46 9.69
C PHE A 23 15.62 -9.35 11.10
N ALA A 24 16.88 -8.93 11.23
CA ALA A 24 17.51 -8.74 12.53
C ALA A 24 16.96 -7.50 13.24
N SER A 25 16.68 -6.43 12.50
CA SER A 25 16.12 -5.18 13.01
C SER A 25 15.03 -4.59 12.09
N LYS A 26 14.33 -3.57 12.59
CA LYS A 26 13.39 -2.75 11.78
C LYS A 26 14.13 -2.02 10.66
N GLN A 27 15.38 -1.61 10.90
CA GLN A 27 16.18 -0.91 9.90
C GLN A 27 16.53 -1.83 8.74
N ASP A 28 16.90 -3.09 9.00
CA ASP A 28 17.21 -4.04 7.93
C ASP A 28 15.98 -4.33 7.05
N ALA A 29 14.80 -4.42 7.66
CA ALA A 29 13.53 -4.55 6.93
C ALA A 29 13.23 -3.30 6.08
N TYR A 30 13.51 -2.10 6.62
CA TYR A 30 13.38 -0.85 5.88
C TYR A 30 14.32 -0.81 4.67
N ASP A 31 15.60 -1.14 4.86
CA ASP A 31 16.61 -1.13 3.79
C ASP A 31 16.27 -2.14 2.70
N HIS A 32 15.77 -3.32 3.08
CA HIS A 32 15.21 -4.29 2.14
C HIS A 32 14.01 -3.71 1.36
N GLY A 33 13.08 -3.04 2.04
CA GLY A 33 11.94 -2.39 1.39
C GLY A 33 12.36 -1.34 0.37
N VAL A 34 13.40 -0.55 0.67
CA VAL A 34 13.99 0.40 -0.28
C VAL A 34 14.55 -0.32 -1.50
N ALA A 35 15.29 -1.41 -1.31
CA ALA A 35 15.85 -2.21 -2.40
C ALA A 35 14.74 -2.78 -3.32
N VAL A 36 13.66 -3.31 -2.74
CA VAL A 36 12.49 -3.80 -3.48
C VAL A 36 11.87 -2.69 -4.33
N ILE A 37 11.70 -1.49 -3.78
CA ILE A 37 11.16 -0.34 -4.54
C ILE A 37 12.06 0.01 -5.71
N GLN A 38 13.37 0.11 -5.49
CA GLN A 38 14.33 0.44 -6.54
C GLN A 38 14.31 -0.60 -7.66
N GLU A 39 14.22 -1.89 -7.32
CA GLU A 39 14.08 -2.97 -8.30
C GLU A 39 12.78 -2.85 -9.09
N LEU A 40 11.65 -2.61 -8.42
CA LEU A 40 10.35 -2.44 -9.08
C LEU A 40 10.32 -1.20 -9.98
N MET A 41 11.00 -0.12 -9.60
CA MET A 41 11.09 1.12 -10.38
C MET A 41 11.99 0.99 -11.61
N ARG A 42 12.95 0.04 -11.61
CA ARG A 42 13.90 -0.14 -12.73
C ARG A 42 13.22 -0.44 -14.06
N TYR A 43 12.03 -1.04 -14.05
CA TYR A 43 11.33 -1.50 -15.26
C TYR A 43 9.90 -0.94 -15.41
N ARG A 44 9.44 -0.04 -14.53
CA ARG A 44 8.03 0.39 -14.48
C ARG A 44 7.82 1.85 -14.88
N GLU A 45 6.67 2.09 -15.51
CA GLU A 45 6.21 3.42 -15.98
C GLU A 45 5.92 4.41 -14.83
N LEU A 46 5.82 5.69 -15.20
CA LEU A 46 5.45 6.86 -14.36
C LEU A 46 4.27 6.61 -13.40
N ALA A 47 3.33 5.74 -13.77
CA ALA A 47 2.15 5.41 -12.97
C ALA A 47 2.46 4.76 -11.61
N SER A 48 3.66 4.17 -11.45
CA SER A 48 4.10 3.53 -10.20
C SER A 48 4.58 4.50 -9.13
N ARG A 49 4.84 5.78 -9.47
CA ARG A 49 5.38 6.77 -8.53
C ARG A 49 4.49 7.05 -7.33
N SER A 50 3.16 6.93 -7.49
CA SER A 50 2.20 7.09 -6.41
C SER A 50 1.92 5.80 -5.64
N TRP A 51 2.64 4.71 -5.90
CA TRP A 51 2.52 3.48 -5.14
C TRP A 51 3.26 3.62 -3.81
N GLN A 52 2.83 2.83 -2.82
CA GLN A 52 3.45 2.80 -1.51
C GLN A 52 3.76 1.36 -1.11
N LEU A 53 4.90 1.14 -0.48
CA LEU A 53 5.20 -0.09 0.22
C LEU A 53 4.94 0.15 1.71
N GLU A 54 3.98 -0.57 2.28
CA GLU A 54 3.78 -0.62 3.73
C GLU A 54 4.59 -1.78 4.31
N ILE A 55 5.40 -1.48 5.32
CA ILE A 55 6.13 -2.50 6.07
C ILE A 55 5.42 -2.68 7.39
N CYS A 56 4.95 -3.89 7.66
CA CYS A 56 4.25 -4.26 8.88
C CYS A 56 5.08 -5.22 9.72
N ASP A 57 4.89 -5.20 11.04
CA ASP A 57 5.48 -6.18 11.95
C ASP A 57 4.61 -7.45 12.08
N GLU A 58 4.98 -8.33 13.03
CA GLU A 58 4.30 -9.59 13.34
C GLU A 58 2.84 -9.39 13.77
N ASP A 59 2.54 -8.25 14.41
CA ASP A 59 1.21 -7.86 14.85
C ASP A 59 0.39 -7.19 13.73
N ARG A 60 0.91 -7.20 12.49
CA ARG A 60 0.33 -6.54 11.31
C ARG A 60 0.20 -5.02 11.46
N CYS A 61 0.93 -4.42 12.39
CA CYS A 61 0.96 -2.98 12.58
C CYS A 61 1.92 -2.33 11.58
N VAL A 62 1.47 -1.27 10.90
CA VAL A 62 2.30 -0.53 9.94
C VAL A 62 3.42 0.18 10.69
N GLN A 63 4.66 -0.23 10.40
CA GLN A 63 5.88 0.31 10.99
C GLN A 63 6.47 1.46 10.19
N CYS A 64 6.29 1.43 8.87
CA CYS A 64 6.63 2.54 7.98
C CYS A 64 5.93 2.41 6.62
N ARG A 65 5.88 3.53 5.89
CA ARG A 65 5.38 3.61 4.51
C ARG A 65 6.44 4.25 3.63
N LEU A 66 6.74 3.61 2.51
CA LEU A 66 7.73 4.07 1.55
C LEU A 66 7.03 4.45 0.24
N LEU A 67 7.12 5.72 -0.15
CA LEU A 67 6.57 6.20 -1.42
C LEU A 67 7.55 5.94 -2.55
N PHE A 68 7.10 5.33 -3.64
CA PHE A 68 7.95 4.96 -4.76
C PHE A 68 8.65 6.17 -5.39
N ALA A 69 7.97 7.31 -5.51
CA ALA A 69 8.55 8.56 -6.03
C ALA A 69 9.80 9.01 -5.27
N SER A 70 9.91 8.74 -3.96
CA SER A 70 11.06 9.14 -3.15
C SER A 70 12.32 8.33 -3.42
N TYR A 71 12.19 7.17 -4.08
CA TYR A 71 13.29 6.26 -4.39
C TYR A 71 13.41 5.98 -5.90
N ASP A 72 12.79 6.80 -6.75
CA ASP A 72 12.87 6.68 -8.21
C ASP A 72 14.24 7.15 -8.71
N PRO A 73 15.11 6.25 -9.22
CA PRO A 73 16.43 6.63 -9.72
C PRO A 73 16.35 7.58 -10.92
N ALA A 74 15.24 7.58 -11.69
CA ALA A 74 15.07 8.50 -12.80
C ALA A 74 14.94 9.96 -12.33
N LEU A 75 14.50 10.20 -11.08
CA LEU A 75 14.42 11.54 -10.50
C LEU A 75 15.75 12.03 -9.92
N GLU A 76 16.80 11.21 -9.89
CA GLU A 76 18.13 11.65 -9.46
C GLU A 76 18.71 12.72 -10.40
N LYS A 77 18.38 12.62 -11.69
CA LYS A 77 18.89 13.49 -12.76
C LYS A 77 18.15 14.82 -12.90
N VAL A 78 17.03 15.01 -12.20
CA VAL A 78 16.25 16.25 -12.26
C VAL A 78 16.56 17.19 -11.08
N PRO A 79 16.35 18.50 -11.23
CA PRO A 79 16.57 19.46 -10.15
C PRO A 79 15.79 19.09 -8.87
N PRO A 80 16.34 19.34 -7.67
CA PRO A 80 15.70 18.98 -6.39
C PRO A 80 14.29 19.54 -6.23
N GLN A 81 14.03 20.73 -6.76
CA GLN A 81 12.71 21.36 -6.73
C GLN A 81 11.68 20.56 -7.52
N VAL A 82 12.06 20.06 -8.71
CA VAL A 82 11.20 19.22 -9.55
C VAL A 82 10.94 17.88 -8.87
N ARG A 83 11.98 17.26 -8.29
CA ARG A 83 11.85 16.01 -7.52
C ARG A 83 10.84 16.16 -6.38
N ARG A 84 10.97 17.22 -5.57
CA ARG A 84 10.05 17.50 -4.46
C ARG A 84 8.61 17.69 -4.94
N THR A 85 8.40 18.38 -6.07
CA THR A 85 7.06 18.51 -6.65
C THR A 85 6.48 17.16 -7.07
N VAL A 86 7.29 16.30 -7.71
CA VAL A 86 6.85 14.94 -8.08
C VAL A 86 6.49 14.11 -6.85
N GLU A 87 7.28 14.18 -5.79
CA GLU A 87 7.00 13.51 -4.51
C GLU A 87 5.68 14.00 -3.91
N ILE A 88 5.45 15.32 -3.83
CA ILE A 88 4.22 15.91 -3.29
C ILE A 88 2.99 15.44 -4.09
N VAL A 89 3.04 15.53 -5.43
CA VAL A 89 1.93 15.10 -6.28
C VAL A 89 1.68 13.60 -6.15
N SER A 90 2.74 12.80 -6.09
CA SER A 90 2.63 11.34 -5.94
C SER A 90 2.05 10.95 -4.59
N HIS A 91 2.45 11.65 -3.52
CA HIS A 91 1.90 11.47 -2.18
C HIS A 91 0.42 11.85 -2.13
N SER A 92 0.03 13.00 -2.69
CA SER A 92 -1.38 13.41 -2.78
C SER A 92 -2.23 12.40 -3.54
N ARG A 93 -1.70 11.84 -4.64
CA ARG A 93 -2.38 10.78 -5.41
C ARG A 93 -2.52 9.48 -4.61
N ALA A 94 -1.50 9.09 -3.85
CA ALA A 94 -1.57 7.92 -2.97
C ALA A 94 -2.64 8.13 -1.89
N SER A 95 -2.63 9.28 -1.21
CA SER A 95 -3.60 9.62 -0.17
C SER A 95 -5.04 9.67 -0.68
N LEU A 96 -5.26 10.20 -1.89
CA LEU A 96 -6.58 10.20 -2.51
C LEU A 96 -7.04 8.77 -2.81
N SER A 97 -6.15 7.92 -3.30
CA SER A 97 -6.47 6.51 -3.58
C SER A 97 -6.84 5.75 -2.31
N ASP A 98 -6.09 5.96 -1.22
CA ASP A 98 -6.40 5.39 0.10
C ASP A 98 -7.78 5.85 0.61
N THR A 99 -8.12 7.13 0.40
CA THR A 99 -9.43 7.69 0.77
C THR A 99 -10.57 7.05 -0.01
N ILE A 100 -10.40 6.88 -1.33
CA ILE A 100 -11.39 6.23 -2.19
C ILE A 100 -11.57 4.76 -1.78
N ALA A 101 -10.48 4.05 -1.49
CA ALA A 101 -10.53 2.67 -1.02
C ALA A 101 -11.27 2.55 0.33
N ALA A 102 -11.02 3.47 1.27
CA ALA A 102 -11.73 3.53 2.54
C ALA A 102 -13.24 3.81 2.36
N LEU A 103 -13.60 4.77 1.52
CA LEU A 103 -15.00 5.08 1.17
C LEU A 103 -15.72 3.86 0.60
N ASN A 104 -15.08 3.14 -0.33
CA ASN A 104 -15.65 1.93 -0.92
C ASN A 104 -15.90 0.84 0.13
N ARG A 105 -14.98 0.65 1.09
CA ARG A 105 -15.18 -0.27 2.21
C ARG A 105 -16.38 0.12 3.09
N SER A 106 -16.46 1.40 3.49
CA SER A 106 -17.60 1.88 4.31
C SER A 106 -18.94 1.74 3.57
N LEU A 107 -18.99 1.99 2.26
CA LEU A 107 -20.20 1.78 1.46
C LEU A 107 -20.61 0.30 1.43
N LEU A 108 -19.65 -0.63 1.37
CA LEU A 108 -19.92 -2.06 1.43
C LEU A 108 -20.43 -2.47 2.81
N GLU A 109 -19.87 -1.94 3.89
CA GLU A 109 -20.34 -2.19 5.27
C GLU A 109 -21.77 -1.71 5.49
N VAL A 110 -22.12 -0.51 4.98
CA VAL A 110 -23.50 0.01 5.04
C VAL A 110 -24.44 -0.91 4.26
N LYS A 111 -24.06 -1.33 3.05
CA LYS A 111 -24.86 -2.27 2.24
C LYS A 111 -25.05 -3.61 2.95
N ALA A 112 -24.00 -4.16 3.56
CA ALA A 112 -24.06 -5.41 4.32
C ALA A 112 -24.98 -5.28 5.55
N THR A 113 -24.91 -4.15 6.25
CA THR A 113 -25.76 -3.86 7.41
C THR A 113 -27.23 -3.76 7.02
N LEU A 114 -27.55 -3.04 5.94
CA LEU A 114 -28.91 -2.94 5.41
C LEU A 114 -29.45 -4.30 4.92
N ALA A 115 -28.62 -5.11 4.27
CA ALA A 115 -29.01 -6.45 3.84
C ALA A 115 -29.35 -7.35 5.04
N ARG A 116 -28.55 -7.31 6.11
CA ARG A 116 -28.82 -8.02 7.37
C ARG A 116 -30.13 -7.57 8.01
N ALA A 117 -30.37 -6.25 8.09
CA ALA A 117 -31.61 -5.70 8.63
C ALA A 117 -32.85 -6.14 7.83
N ASN A 118 -32.70 -6.30 6.52
CA ASN A 118 -33.78 -6.68 5.60
C ASN A 118 -33.88 -8.19 5.31
N ASN A 119 -33.13 -9.06 6.02
CA ASN A 119 -33.05 -10.50 5.76
C ASN A 119 -32.73 -10.87 4.29
N MET A 120 -32.00 -10.01 3.58
CA MET A 120 -31.58 -10.28 2.20
C MET A 120 -30.21 -10.94 2.16
N PRO A 121 -29.99 -11.96 1.31
CA PRO A 121 -28.67 -12.55 1.14
C PRO A 121 -27.71 -11.53 0.51
N PHE A 122 -26.53 -11.37 1.08
CA PHE A 122 -25.47 -10.49 0.57
C PHE A 122 -24.23 -11.29 0.17
N LEU A 123 -23.66 -10.99 -0.99
CA LEU A 123 -22.37 -11.53 -1.44
C LEU A 123 -21.26 -10.87 -0.60
N ALA A 124 -20.84 -11.57 0.46
CA ALA A 124 -19.83 -11.13 1.42
C ALA A 124 -18.39 -11.36 0.93
N THR A 125 -18.06 -10.97 -0.30
CA THR A 125 -16.68 -11.01 -0.78
C THR A 125 -16.27 -9.67 -1.41
N TYR A 126 -15.20 -9.09 -0.87
CA TYR A 126 -14.41 -8.06 -1.52
C TYR A 126 -13.01 -8.66 -1.71
N GLU A 127 -12.51 -8.70 -2.94
CA GLU A 127 -11.18 -9.23 -3.28
C GLU A 127 -10.87 -10.64 -2.74
N GLY A 128 -11.88 -11.51 -2.66
CA GLY A 128 -11.69 -12.93 -2.30
C GLY A 128 -11.50 -13.23 -0.81
N GLN A 129 -11.58 -12.23 0.08
CA GLN A 129 -11.56 -12.47 1.53
C GLN A 129 -12.97 -12.35 2.13
N ARG A 130 -13.30 -13.31 3.00
CA ARG A 130 -14.54 -13.30 3.80
C ARG A 130 -14.43 -12.20 4.86
N VAL A 131 -15.45 -11.37 4.97
CA VAL A 131 -15.67 -10.56 6.18
C VAL A 131 -16.16 -11.55 7.24
N GLU A 132 -15.25 -11.95 8.15
CA GLU A 132 -15.57 -12.92 9.19
C GLU A 132 -16.61 -12.40 10.19
N GLN A 133 -17.27 -13.37 10.81
CA GLN A 133 -18.53 -13.31 11.55
C GLN A 133 -18.41 -12.64 12.92
#